data_AF-A0A962XC49-F1
#
_entry.id   AF-A0A962XC49-F1
#
_cell.length_a   1.000
_cell.length_b   1.000
_cell.length_c   1.000
_cell.angle_alpha   90.00
_cell.angle_beta   90.00
_cell.angle_gamma   90.00
#
_symmetry.space_group_name_H-M   'P 1'
#
loop_
_entity.id
_entity.type
_entity.pdbx_description
1 polymer ?
#
loop_
_entity_poly.entity_id
_entity_poly.type
_entity_poly.pdbx_seq_one_letter_code
_entity_poly.pdbx_strand_id
1 'polypeptide(L)' 'MVPRIENLPAPVGNLESYIQVVNRMPMLSAEEEQELAQRLRLRNDLEAAQRLIV' A
#
# COMPACT_ATOMS: atom_id res chain seq x y z
N MET A 1 9.37 10.69 -9.10
CA MET A 1 8.03 11.30 -9.00
C MET A 1 7.33 10.65 -7.82
N VAL A 2 7.17 11.37 -6.71
CA VAL A 2 6.52 10.85 -5.49
C VAL A 2 4.99 11.00 -5.66
N PRO A 3 4.17 10.00 -5.34
CA PRO A 3 2.72 10.08 -5.54
C PRO A 3 2.13 11.16 -4.63
N ARG A 4 1.32 12.06 -5.22
CA ARG A 4 0.48 13.00 -4.48
C ARG A 4 -0.74 12.27 -3.97
N ILE A 5 -0.79 12.01 -2.67
CA ILE A 5 -1.93 11.35 -2.02
C ILE A 5 -2.92 12.44 -1.61
N GLU A 6 -3.81 12.84 -2.53
CA GLU A 6 -4.81 13.90 -2.28
C GLU A 6 -6.10 13.42 -1.61
N ASN A 7 -6.27 12.13 -1.31
CA ASN A 7 -7.52 11.61 -0.72
C ASN A 7 -7.28 10.55 0.38
N LEU A 8 -6.66 10.93 1.49
CA LEU A 8 -6.77 10.15 2.73
C LEU A 8 -7.94 10.73 3.56
N PRO A 9 -8.84 9.91 4.14
CA PRO A 9 -9.79 10.37 5.15
C PRO A 9 -9.03 10.58 6.48
N ALA A 10 -7.98 11.40 6.46
CA ALA A 10 -7.31 11.89 7.64
C ALA A 10 -7.53 13.40 7.66
N PRO A 11 -8.09 13.96 8.75
CA PRO A 11 -8.20 15.40 8.87
C PRO A 11 -6.79 15.97 8.76
N VAL A 12 -6.63 16.99 7.93
CA VAL A 12 -5.39 17.72 7.69
C VAL A 12 -4.73 18.04 9.05
N GLY A 13 -3.73 17.25 9.45
CA GLY A 13 -3.35 17.18 10.87
C GLY A 13 -2.08 16.37 11.10
N ASN A 14 -0.95 16.95 10.69
CA ASN A 14 0.44 16.55 10.92
C ASN A 14 0.94 15.24 10.25
N LEU A 15 2.14 15.34 9.70
CA LEU A 15 2.90 14.24 9.09
C LEU A 15 3.10 13.07 10.07
N GLU A 16 3.22 13.37 11.35
CA GLU A 16 3.36 12.42 12.44
C GLU A 16 2.19 11.43 12.51
N SER A 17 0.95 11.88 12.26
CA SER A 17 -0.23 11.00 12.25
C SER A 17 -0.19 10.05 11.06
N TYR A 18 0.26 10.53 9.89
CA TYR A 18 0.48 9.68 8.72
C TYR A 18 1.57 8.63 8.98
N ILE A 19 2.70 9.03 9.56
CA ILE A 19 3.79 8.12 9.93
C ILE A 19 3.32 7.06 10.93
N GLN A 20 2.53 7.43 11.94
CA GLN A 20 1.97 6.48 12.91
C GLN A 20 1.03 5.45 12.28
N VAL A 21 0.22 5.85 11.30
CA VAL A 21 -0.67 4.95 10.58
C VAL A 21 0.15 3.97 9.74
N VAL A 22 1.11 4.47 8.94
CA VAL A 22 1.94 3.64 8.06
C VAL A 22 2.77 2.63 8.86
N ASN A 23 3.37 3.04 9.98
CA ASN A 23 4.18 2.14 10.82
C ASN A 23 3.36 1.01 11.49
N ARG A 24 2.04 1.12 11.55
CA ARG A 24 1.16 0.07 12.10
C ARG A 24 0.67 -0.90 11.04
N MET A 25 0.92 -0.63 9.76
CA MET A 25 0.53 -1.53 8.69
C MET A 25 1.43 -2.77 8.72
N PRO A 26 0.86 -3.98 8.63
CA PRO A 26 1.64 -5.20 8.60
C PRO A 26 2.46 -5.26 7.31
N MET A 27 3.76 -5.51 7.45
CA MET A 27 4.64 -5.73 6.31
C MET A 27 4.36 -7.09 5.68
N LEU A 28 4.30 -7.15 4.36
CA LEU A 28 4.25 -8.39 3.61
C LEU A 28 5.55 -9.18 3.78
N SER A 29 5.45 -10.50 3.83
CA SER A 29 6.62 -11.36 3.64
C SER A 29 7.09 -11.31 2.18
N ALA A 30 8.34 -11.71 1.95
CA ALA A 30 8.88 -11.82 0.60
C ALA A 30 8.07 -12.80 -0.27
N GLU A 31 7.58 -13.90 0.32
CA GLU A 31 6.73 -14.87 -0.39
C GLU A 31 5.39 -14.26 -0.79
N GLU A 32 4.75 -13.50 0.10
CA GLU A 32 3.48 -12.82 -0.17
C GLU A 32 3.62 -11.78 -1.29
N GLU A 33 4.68 -10.97 -1.28
CA GLU A 33 4.97 -10.03 -2.36
C GLU A 33 5.11 -10.75 -3.71
N GLN A 34 5.85 -11.86 -3.75
CA GLN A 34 6.06 -12.63 -4.97
C GLN A 34 4.76 -13.22 -5.50
N GLU A 35 3.89 -13.73 -4.63
CA GLU A 35 2.58 -14.27 -5.04
C GLU A 35 1.69 -13.16 -5.62
N LEU A 36 1.57 -12.03 -4.92
CA LEU A 36 0.75 -10.90 -5.35
C LEU A 36 1.26 -10.33 -6.67
N ALA A 37 2.58 -10.19 -6.85
CA ALA A 37 3.18 -9.72 -8.09
C ALA A 37 2.90 -10.67 -9.26
N GLN A 38 2.97 -11.99 -9.04
CA GLN A 38 2.61 -12.98 -10.05
C GLN A 38 1.13 -12.92 -10.42
N ARG A 39 0.24 -12.82 -9.43
CA ARG A 39 -1.21 -12.70 -9.66
C ARG A 39 -1.55 -11.45 -10.45
N LEU A 40 -0.99 -10.30 -10.08
CA LEU A 40 -1.14 -9.07 -10.83
C LEU A 40 -0.68 -9.25 -12.27
N ARG A 41 0.53 -9.78 -12.50
CA ARG A 41 1.08 -9.89 -13.85
C ARG A 41 0.35 -10.90 -14.73
N LEU A 42 -0.06 -12.04 -14.18
CA LEU A 42 -0.67 -13.13 -14.95
C LEU A 42 -2.17 -12.94 -15.16
N ARG A 43 -2.86 -12.29 -14.20
CA ARG A 43 -4.32 -12.22 -14.17
C ARG A 43 -4.86 -10.79 -14.19
N ASN A 44 -3.97 -9.79 -14.25
CA ASN A 44 -4.31 -8.37 -14.13
C ASN A 44 -5.14 -8.09 -12.86
N ASP A 45 -4.79 -8.80 -11.77
CA ASP A 45 -5.53 -8.81 -10.51
C ASP A 45 -5.36 -7.47 -9.77
N LEU A 46 -6.39 -6.61 -9.86
CA LEU A 46 -6.39 -5.28 -9.26
C LEU A 46 -6.32 -5.32 -7.72
N GLU A 47 -6.88 -6.36 -7.11
CA GLU A 47 -6.80 -6.54 -5.66
C GLU A 47 -5.36 -6.85 -5.24
N ALA A 48 -4.65 -7.67 -6.04
CA ALA A 48 -3.23 -7.93 -5.82
C ALA A 48 -2.38 -6.65 -5.99
N ALA A 49 -2.70 -5.80 -6.98
CA ALA A 49 -2.05 -4.49 -7.10
C ALA A 49 -2.30 -3.59 -5.90
N GLN A 50 -3.55 -3.55 -5.40
CA GLN A 50 -3.87 -2.74 -4.24
C GLN A 50 -3.05 -3.19 -3.03
N ARG A 51 -3.01 -4.51 -2.74
CA ARG A 51 -2.24 -5.07 -1.63
C ARG A 51 -0.73 -4.83 -1.70
N LEU A 52 -0.15 -4.71 -2.89
CA LEU A 52 1.29 -4.41 -3.04
C LEU A 52 1.65 -2.95 -2.72
N ILE A 53 0.68 -2.05 -2.71
CA ILE A 53 0.90 -0.60 -2.51
C ILE A 53 0.74 -0.21 -1.04
N VAL A 54 -0.07 -0.95 -0.27
CA VAL A 54 -0.47 -0.59 1.11
C VAL A 54 0.46 -1.18 2.16
#